data_AF-A0A914Q7W1-F1
#
_entry.id   AF-A0A914Q7W1-F1
#
_cell.length_a   1.000
_cell.length_b   1.000
_cell.length_c   1.000
_cell.angle_alpha   90.00
_cell.angle_beta   90.00
_cell.angle_gamma   90.00
#
_symmetry.space_group_name_H-M   'P 1'
#
loop_
_entity.id
_entity.type
_entity.pdbx_description
1 polymer ?
#
loop_
_entity_poly.entity_id
_entity_poly.type
_entity_poly.pdbx_seq_one_letter_code
_entity_poly.pdbx_strand_id
1 'polypeptide(L)' 'MFRLTFFAVVLIPIIFGFCPPGSYEYQTNCYFFQNNPTGFSTAELNCVSIGGHLASIHDGFTNSLLTRMVLN' A
#
# COMPACT_ATOMS: atom_id res chain seq x y z
N MET A 1 32.68 4.71 17.01
CA MET A 1 31.84 5.80 16.45
C MET A 1 31.06 5.40 15.19
N PHE A 2 30.95 4.12 14.82
CA PHE A 2 30.22 3.65 13.61
C PHE A 2 28.89 2.90 13.91
N ARG A 3 28.53 2.72 15.19
CA ARG A 3 27.34 1.95 15.58
C ARG A 3 26.03 2.75 15.54
N LEU A 4 26.05 4.05 15.85
CA LEU A 4 24.83 4.86 15.86
C LEU A 4 24.30 5.17 14.45
N THR A 5 25.18 5.40 13.49
CA THR A 5 24.79 5.70 12.10
C THR A 5 24.17 4.49 11.39
N PHE A 6 24.62 3.27 11.69
CA PHE A 6 24.07 2.04 11.10
C PHE A 6 22.65 1.73 11.60
N PHE A 7 22.40 1.91 12.91
CA PHE A 7 21.06 1.75 13.49
C PHE A 7 20.08 2.80 12.95
N ALA A 8 20.53 4.05 12.77
CA ALA A 8 19.71 5.09 12.17
C ALA A 8 19.31 4.71 10.72
N VAL A 9 20.23 4.29 9.86
CA VAL A 9 19.91 3.93 8.46
C VAL A 9 18.95 2.73 8.34
N VAL A 10 18.97 1.80 9.31
CA VAL A 10 18.06 0.65 9.33
C VAL A 10 16.71 0.97 9.99
N LEU A 11 16.67 1.84 11.00
CA LEU A 11 15.44 2.22 11.72
C LEU A 11 14.67 3.37 11.06
N ILE A 12 15.34 4.30 10.36
CA ILE A 12 14.72 5.43 9.66
C ILE A 12 13.66 4.99 8.62
N PRO A 13 13.88 3.97 7.77
CA PRO A 13 12.84 3.50 6.84
C PRO A 13 11.68 2.75 7.52
N ILE A 14 11.81 2.42 8.81
CA ILE A 14 10.74 1.82 9.63
C ILE A 14 9.88 2.91 10.28
N ILE A 15 10.46 4.10 10.49
CA ILE A 15 9.81 5.23 11.18
C ILE A 15 9.03 6.12 10.20
N PHE A 16 9.48 6.24 8.96
CA PHE A 16 8.72 6.87 7.89
C PHE A 16 8.01 5.80 7.08
N GLY A 17 6.68 5.72 7.17
CA GLY A 17 5.88 4.85 6.32
C GLY A 17 6.06 5.23 4.86
N PHE A 18 6.96 4.57 4.16
CA PHE A 18 7.16 4.76 2.73
C PHE A 18 6.28 3.77 1.99
N CYS A 19 5.31 4.29 1.25
CA CYS A 19 4.54 3.49 0.33
C CYS A 19 5.43 3.00 -0.84
N PRO A 20 5.30 1.72 -1.27
CA PRO A 20 6.10 1.22 -2.38
C PRO A 20 5.85 2.03 -3.68
N PRO A 21 6.84 2.19 -4.56
CA PRO A 21 6.68 2.93 -5.80
C PRO A 21 5.49 2.43 -6.63
N GLY A 22 4.69 3.36 -7.15
CA GLY A 22 3.48 3.05 -7.92
C GLY A 22 2.21 2.81 -7.10
N SER A 23 2.29 2.95 -5.77
CA SER A 23 1.09 3.00 -4.91
C SER A 23 0.70 4.43 -4.53
N TYR A 24 -0.54 4.57 -4.11
CA TYR A 24 -1.12 5.79 -3.60
C TYR A 24 -1.20 5.74 -2.08
N GLU A 25 -0.58 6.70 -1.42
CA GLU A 25 -0.67 6.86 0.03
C GLU A 25 -1.96 7.59 0.40
N TYR A 26 -2.71 7.02 1.34
CA TYR A 26 -3.79 7.73 2.00
C TYR A 26 -3.91 7.30 3.46
N GLN A 27 -3.79 8.27 4.37
CA GLN A 27 -3.66 8.08 5.81
C GLN A 27 -2.45 7.19 6.15
N THR A 28 -2.67 6.03 6.77
CA THR A 28 -1.62 5.09 7.15
C THR A 28 -1.55 3.88 6.21
N ASN A 29 -2.23 3.95 5.05
CA ASN A 29 -2.36 2.84 4.11
C ASN A 29 -1.81 3.19 2.73
N CYS A 30 -1.32 2.17 2.02
CA CYS A 30 -0.85 2.26 0.64
C CYS A 30 -1.77 1.45 -0.26
N TYR A 31 -2.23 2.03 -1.36
CA TYR A 31 -3.17 1.42 -2.28
C TYR A 31 -2.55 1.21 -3.66
N PHE A 32 -2.64 -0.02 -4.16
CA PHE A 32 -2.29 -0.37 -5.53
C PHE A 32 -3.55 -0.70 -6.32
N PHE A 33 -3.63 -0.19 -7.55
CA PHE A 33 -4.74 -0.46 -8.45
C PHE A 33 -4.30 -1.39 -9.56
N GLN A 34 -5.04 -2.48 -9.75
CA GLN A 34 -4.79 -3.44 -10.81
C GLN A 34 -5.85 -3.31 -11.89
N ASN A 35 -5.43 -3.00 -13.12
CA ASN A 35 -6.34 -2.72 -14.23
C ASN A 35 -6.82 -3.98 -14.95
N ASN A 36 -6.33 -5.16 -14.55
CA ASN A 36 -6.76 -6.44 -15.12
C ASN A 36 -7.83 -7.10 -14.21
N PRO A 37 -9.10 -7.15 -14.63
CA PRO A 37 -10.15 -7.79 -13.87
C PRO A 37 -9.88 -9.29 -13.70
N THR A 38 -9.95 -9.78 -12.46
CA THR A 38 -9.78 -11.20 -12.14
C THR A 38 -10.81 -11.63 -11.08
N GLY A 39 -10.95 -12.93 -10.87
CA GLY A 39 -11.80 -13.45 -9.80
C GLY A 39 -11.27 -13.04 -8.42
N PHE A 40 -12.15 -12.88 -7.43
CA PHE A 40 -11.81 -12.40 -6.09
C PHE A 40 -10.61 -13.13 -5.46
N SER A 41 -10.60 -14.47 -5.51
CA SER A 41 -9.50 -15.27 -4.96
C SER A 41 -8.17 -15.04 -5.69
N THR A 42 -8.19 -14.90 -7.01
CA THR A 42 -7.00 -14.59 -7.80
C THR A 42 -6.50 -13.18 -7.52
N ALA A 43 -7.41 -12.21 -7.38
CA ALA A 43 -7.07 -10.84 -7.03
C ALA A 43 -6.36 -10.75 -5.66
N GLU A 44 -6.85 -11.49 -4.65
CA GLU A 44 -6.18 -11.59 -3.35
C GLU A 44 -4.79 -12.19 -3.46
N LEU A 45 -4.63 -13.31 -4.16
CA LEU A 45 -3.31 -13.93 -4.38
C LEU A 45 -2.33 -12.97 -5.07
N ASN A 46 -2.82 -12.17 -6.03
CA ASN A 46 -2.02 -11.16 -6.69
C ASN A 46 -1.58 -10.05 -5.72
N CYS A 47 -2.47 -9.56 -4.87
CA CYS A 47 -2.14 -8.54 -3.86
C CYS A 47 -1.17 -9.08 -2.79
N VAL A 48 -1.34 -10.33 -2.36
CA VAL A 48 -0.41 -11.01 -1.45
C VAL A 48 0.98 -11.17 -2.07
N SER A 49 1.06 -11.43 -3.37
CA SER A 49 2.34 -11.59 -4.07
C SER A 49 3.22 -10.33 -4.06
N ILE A 50 2.62 -9.15 -3.86
CA ILE A 50 3.32 -7.86 -3.77
C ILE A 50 3.44 -7.35 -2.32
N GLY A 51 3.17 -8.19 -1.33
CA GLY A 51 3.30 -7.85 0.08
C GLY A 51 2.13 -7.05 0.67
N GLY A 52 0.95 -7.10 0.02
CA GLY A 52 -0.28 -6.45 0.49
C GLY A 52 -1.47 -7.41 0.53
N HIS A 53 -2.68 -6.86 0.60
CA HIS A 53 -3.96 -7.58 0.55
C HIS A 53 -4.96 -6.80 -0.30
N LEU A 54 -6.06 -7.43 -0.71
CA LEU A 54 -7.19 -6.69 -1.24
C LEU A 54 -7.61 -5.57 -0.27
N ALA A 55 -7.85 -4.38 -0.80
CA ALA A 55 -8.15 -3.20 0.00
C ALA A 55 -9.40 -3.43 0.85
N SER A 56 -9.25 -3.30 2.17
CA SER A 56 -10.36 -3.29 3.12
C SER A 56 -10.83 -1.85 3.36
N ILE A 57 -12.07 -1.56 3.04
CA ILE A 57 -12.64 -0.21 3.11
C ILE A 57 -13.50 -0.10 4.37
N HIS A 58 -13.09 0.77 5.30
CA HIS A 58 -13.71 0.91 6.61
C HIS A 58 -14.55 2.19 6.78
N ASP A 59 -14.51 3.10 5.81
CA ASP A 59 -15.26 4.36 5.85
C ASP A 59 -15.67 4.84 4.45
N GLY A 60 -16.71 5.67 4.41
CA GLY A 60 -17.30 6.15 3.16
C GLY A 60 -16.42 7.15 2.41
N PHE A 61 -15.54 7.87 3.10
CA PHE A 61 -14.63 8.84 2.45
C PHE A 61 -13.53 8.09 1.69
N THR A 62 -12.87 7.12 2.34
CA THR A 62 -11.93 6.20 1.71
C THR A 62 -12.59 5.49 0.53
N ASN A 63 -13.82 4.97 0.68
CA ASN A 63 -14.54 4.35 -0.43
C ASN A 63 -14.67 5.29 -1.64
N SER A 64 -15.11 6.52 -1.41
CA SER A 64 -15.34 7.51 -2.45
C SER A 64 -14.04 7.93 -3.15
N LEU A 65 -12.97 8.09 -2.37
CA LEU A 65 -11.64 8.41 -2.88
C LEU A 65 -11.08 7.28 -3.76
N LEU A 66 -11.08 6.04 -3.26
CA LEU A 66 -10.58 4.89 -4.01
C LEU A 66 -11.40 4.63 -5.28
N THR A 67 -12.73 4.76 -5.20
CA THR A 67 -13.62 4.61 -6.37
C THR A 67 -13.27 5.61 -7.47
N ARG A 68 -12.95 6.86 -7.11
CA ARG A 68 -12.52 7.87 -8.09
C ARG A 68 -11.17 7.58 -8.73
N MET A 69 -10.29 6.84 -8.05
CA MET A 69 -8.99 6.45 -8.59
C MET A 69 -9.12 5.24 -9.53
N VAL A 70 -10.04 4.30 -9.27
CA VAL A 70 -10.31 3.15 -10.15
C VAL A 70 -10.92 3.57 -11.50
N LEU A 71 -11.65 4.69 -11.53
CA LEU A 71 -12.36 5.16 -12.72
C LEU A 71 -11.53 6.10 -13.63
N ASN A 72 -10.27 6.37 -13.30
CA ASN A 72 -9.35 7.20 -14.09
C ASN A 72 -8.35 6.34 -14.87
#